data_AF-A0A9D7GH20-F1
#
_entry.id   AF-A0A9D7GH20-F1
#
_cell.length_a   1.000
_cell.length_b   1.000
_cell.length_c   1.000
_cell.angle_alpha   90.00
_cell.angle_beta   90.00
_cell.angle_gamma   90.00
#
_symmetry.space_group_name_H-M   'P 1'
#
loop_
_entity.id
_entity.type
_entity.pdbx_description
1 polymer ?
#
loop_
_entity_poly.entity_id
_entity_poly.type
_entity_poly.pdbx_seq_one_letter_code
_entity_poly.pdbx_strand_id
1 'polypeptide(L)'
;MLARGFCTYTVLDGAAVPVRKRRGFVEMAVARWSPFADVQSHVEWVGDRAMVWAWSKSQVEAVDGVESRPSPRRARPESLFRGEPRASGDELVTLEEGFEGRVWRDGVMTASCWWPQVPSLGEWNEFRRGAGLPPEAAAPVAVASPLADRAWTTPKAIGVGEAFGRYGGMLALAAVGIGTAVVCALLVGVLALKVSIWQLDRDIAEREQSLERIIDARDGAMKARAAIDARIAMRPPAGQVELLALVSGLISGNWQLLEWKVPDAQTLEMTARMANPDPRAIVSAWEGSGRFSAVTAEIGRQPDSVVVKARILRAPLRKGTGK
;
A
#
# COMPACT_ATOMS: atom_id res chain seq x y z
N MET A 1 -17.73 -51.46 2.66
CA MET A 1 -17.10 -52.04 1.46
C MET A 1 -18.06 -53.09 0.94
N LEU A 2 -18.08 -53.34 -0.38
CA LEU A 2 -18.99 -54.30 -1.00
C LEU A 2 -18.18 -55.48 -1.55
N ALA A 3 -18.55 -56.72 -1.20
CA ALA A 3 -17.88 -57.91 -1.71
C ALA A 3 -18.03 -57.99 -3.24
N ARG A 4 -16.99 -58.49 -3.92
CA ARG A 4 -16.93 -58.50 -5.39
C ARG A 4 -18.05 -59.35 -6.02
N GLY A 5 -18.55 -60.37 -5.33
CA GLY A 5 -19.65 -61.22 -5.80
C GLY A 5 -20.97 -60.46 -6.04
N PHE A 6 -21.18 -59.31 -5.39
CA PHE A 6 -22.36 -58.46 -5.61
C PHE A 6 -22.22 -57.50 -6.80
N CYS A 7 -21.02 -57.40 -7.38
CA CYS A 7 -20.73 -56.45 -8.45
C CYS A 7 -20.73 -57.15 -9.81
N THR A 8 -21.14 -56.45 -10.86
CA THR A 8 -20.68 -56.71 -12.23
C THR A 8 -19.60 -55.70 -12.60
N TYR A 9 -18.73 -56.07 -13.54
CA TYR A 9 -17.59 -55.26 -13.95
C TYR A 9 -17.54 -55.02 -15.45
N THR A 10 -17.21 -53.80 -15.86
CA THR A 10 -16.90 -53.46 -17.25
C THR A 10 -15.89 -52.32 -17.35
N VAL A 11 -15.35 -52.13 -18.55
CA VAL A 11 -14.52 -50.98 -18.90
C VAL A 11 -15.18 -50.20 -20.01
N LEU A 12 -15.27 -48.89 -19.84
CA LEU A 12 -15.78 -47.96 -20.85
C LEU A 12 -14.63 -47.17 -21.47
N ASP A 13 -14.67 -47.00 -22.78
CA ASP A 13 -13.76 -46.12 -23.51
C ASP A 13 -14.36 -44.71 -23.63
N GLY A 14 -13.66 -43.74 -23.05
CA GLY A 14 -14.01 -42.33 -23.04
C GLY A 14 -13.05 -41.45 -23.84
N ALA A 15 -12.20 -42.01 -24.72
CA ALA A 15 -11.23 -41.24 -25.51
C ALA A 15 -11.88 -40.12 -26.34
N ALA A 16 -13.04 -40.40 -26.94
CA ALA A 16 -13.81 -39.42 -27.70
C ALA A 16 -14.66 -38.46 -26.84
N VAL A 17 -14.67 -38.64 -25.51
CA VAL A 17 -15.55 -37.90 -24.58
C VAL A 17 -14.76 -36.82 -23.83
N PRO A 18 -15.11 -35.53 -24.01
CA PRO A 18 -14.49 -34.45 -23.25
C PRO A 18 -14.64 -34.66 -21.74
N VAL A 19 -13.58 -34.36 -20.98
CA VAL A 19 -13.51 -34.59 -19.52
C VAL A 19 -14.75 -34.08 -18.78
N ARG A 20 -15.25 -32.89 -19.13
CA ARG A 20 -16.46 -32.29 -18.50
C ARG A 20 -17.74 -33.09 -18.70
N LYS A 21 -17.83 -33.91 -19.75
CA LYS A 21 -18.99 -34.74 -20.10
C LYS A 21 -18.87 -36.20 -19.67
N ARG A 22 -17.70 -36.61 -19.17
CA ARG A 22 -17.41 -38.01 -18.79
C ARG A 22 -18.37 -38.58 -17.74
N ARG A 23 -18.80 -37.76 -16.77
CA ARG A 23 -19.78 -38.19 -15.76
C ARG A 23 -21.11 -38.63 -16.40
N GLY A 24 -21.73 -37.76 -17.21
CA GLY A 24 -23.00 -38.08 -17.87
C GLY A 24 -22.88 -39.22 -18.88
N PHE A 25 -21.74 -39.32 -19.57
CA PHE A 25 -21.44 -40.46 -20.45
C PHE A 25 -21.45 -41.79 -19.67
N VAL A 26 -20.74 -41.85 -18.54
CA VAL A 26 -20.69 -43.06 -17.72
C VAL A 26 -22.05 -43.39 -17.13
N GLU A 27 -22.77 -42.41 -16.58
CA GLU A 27 -24.13 -42.63 -16.05
C GLU A 27 -25.05 -43.28 -17.10
N MET A 28 -25.05 -42.76 -18.32
CA MET A 28 -25.81 -43.32 -19.44
C MET A 28 -25.31 -44.72 -19.85
N ALA A 29 -24.00 -44.91 -19.97
CA ALA A 29 -23.42 -46.18 -20.38
C ALA A 29 -23.68 -47.30 -19.35
N VAL A 30 -23.57 -46.98 -18.06
CA VAL A 30 -23.88 -47.91 -16.96
C VAL A 30 -25.35 -48.26 -16.94
N ALA A 31 -26.26 -47.28 -17.08
CA ALA A 31 -27.69 -47.54 -17.14
C ALA A 31 -28.08 -48.46 -18.31
N ARG A 32 -27.36 -48.38 -19.44
CA ARG A 32 -27.59 -49.24 -20.61
C ARG A 32 -27.01 -50.65 -20.46
N TRP A 33 -25.83 -50.77 -19.85
CA TRP A 33 -25.10 -52.04 -19.74
C TRP A 33 -25.51 -52.88 -18.52
N SER A 34 -25.86 -52.21 -17.42
CA SER A 34 -26.13 -52.87 -16.15
C SER A 34 -27.31 -53.85 -16.26
N PRO A 35 -27.20 -55.06 -15.68
CA PRO A 35 -28.31 -56.00 -15.60
C PRO A 35 -29.34 -55.64 -14.50
N PHE A 36 -29.06 -54.63 -13.67
CA PHE A 36 -29.87 -54.26 -12.51
C PHE A 36 -30.86 -53.13 -12.82
N ALA A 37 -32.10 -53.28 -12.35
CA ALA A 37 -33.13 -52.26 -12.48
C ALA A 37 -32.84 -51.00 -11.62
N ASP A 38 -32.20 -51.18 -10.47
CA ASP A 38 -31.86 -50.14 -9.49
C ASP A 38 -30.34 -50.01 -9.30
N VAL A 39 -29.64 -49.78 -10.42
CA VAL A 39 -28.18 -49.77 -10.47
C VAL A 39 -27.55 -48.67 -9.62
N GLN A 40 -26.56 -49.05 -8.84
CA GLN A 40 -25.52 -48.16 -8.32
C GLN A 40 -24.17 -48.58 -8.90
N SER A 41 -23.23 -47.64 -8.97
CA SER A 41 -21.89 -47.94 -9.48
C SER A 41 -20.80 -47.12 -8.81
N HIS A 42 -19.58 -47.69 -8.84
CA HIS A 42 -18.32 -47.02 -8.55
C HIS A 42 -17.48 -47.00 -9.82
N VAL A 43 -16.83 -45.88 -10.08
CA VAL A 43 -16.12 -45.62 -11.34
C VAL A 43 -14.74 -45.05 -11.06
N GLU A 44 -13.72 -45.65 -11.66
CA GLU A 44 -12.33 -45.21 -11.55
C GLU A 44 -11.76 -44.94 -12.94
N TRP A 45 -11.21 -43.76 -13.14
CA TRP A 45 -10.65 -43.33 -14.41
C TRP A 45 -9.14 -43.49 -14.42
N VAL A 46 -8.63 -44.14 -15.47
CA VAL A 46 -7.19 -44.20 -15.78
C VAL A 46 -7.03 -43.74 -17.22
N GLY A 47 -6.48 -42.53 -17.39
CA GLY A 47 -6.42 -41.85 -18.68
C GLY A 47 -7.82 -41.63 -19.26
N ASP A 48 -8.09 -42.32 -20.38
CA ASP A 48 -9.34 -42.23 -21.14
C ASP A 48 -10.26 -43.42 -20.93
N ARG A 49 -9.88 -44.38 -20.08
CA ARG A 49 -10.70 -45.55 -19.76
C ARG A 49 -11.31 -45.44 -18.37
N ALA A 50 -12.56 -45.86 -18.25
CA ALA A 50 -13.27 -45.93 -16.99
C ALA A 50 -13.50 -47.39 -16.58
N MET A 51 -12.95 -47.79 -15.45
CA MET A 51 -13.23 -49.06 -14.79
C MET A 51 -14.50 -48.90 -13.97
N VAL A 52 -15.49 -49.74 -14.21
CA VAL A 52 -16.83 -49.63 -13.62
C VAL A 52 -17.18 -50.90 -12.87
N TRP A 53 -17.57 -50.72 -11.60
CA TRP A 53 -18.23 -51.75 -10.81
C TRP A 53 -19.67 -51.31 -10.59
N ALA A 54 -20.64 -52.14 -10.97
CA ALA A 54 -22.06 -51.85 -10.78
C ALA A 54 -22.72 -52.93 -9.93
N TRP A 55 -23.71 -52.57 -9.10
CA TRP A 55 -24.46 -53.49 -8.24
C TRP A 55 -25.93 -53.04 -8.12
N SER A 56 -26.80 -53.94 -7.70
CA SER A 56 -28.19 -53.60 -7.36
C SER A 56 -28.25 -52.97 -5.97
N LYS A 57 -28.92 -51.82 -5.86
CA LYS A 57 -29.12 -51.14 -4.58
C LYS A 57 -29.92 -52.01 -3.59
N SER A 58 -31.04 -52.55 -4.04
CA SER A 58 -31.96 -53.36 -3.22
C SER A 58 -31.34 -54.66 -2.73
N GLN A 59 -30.49 -55.31 -3.54
CA GLN A 59 -29.77 -56.51 -3.09
C GLN A 59 -28.82 -56.21 -1.93
N VAL A 60 -28.12 -55.07 -1.97
CA VAL A 60 -27.21 -54.66 -0.88
C VAL A 60 -28.00 -54.25 0.36
N GLU A 61 -29.09 -53.50 0.19
CA GLU A 61 -29.95 -53.09 1.31
C GLU A 61 -30.68 -54.28 1.99
N ALA A 62 -30.97 -55.35 1.25
CA ALA A 62 -31.60 -56.56 1.78
C ALA A 62 -30.66 -57.42 2.65
N VAL A 63 -29.34 -57.39 2.38
CA VAL A 63 -28.32 -58.09 3.18
C VAL A 63 -28.08 -57.36 4.51
N ASP A 64 -28.20 -56.04 4.53
CA ASP A 64 -28.05 -55.17 5.71
C ASP A 64 -29.25 -55.23 6.69
N GLY A 65 -30.01 -56.34 6.73
CA GLY A 65 -31.27 -56.56 7.46
C GLY A 65 -31.26 -56.43 8.99
N VAL A 66 -30.71 -55.36 9.54
CA VAL A 66 -30.69 -55.01 10.96
C VAL A 66 -30.97 -53.50 11.09
N GLU A 67 -32.07 -53.15 11.74
CA GLU A 67 -32.34 -51.80 12.23
C GLU A 67 -31.08 -51.23 12.91
N SER A 68 -30.67 -50.02 12.54
CA SER A 68 -29.64 -49.20 13.22
C SER A 68 -28.19 -49.24 12.71
N ARG A 69 -27.96 -49.37 11.40
CA ARG A 69 -26.75 -48.77 10.78
C ARG A 69 -27.14 -47.73 9.73
N PRO A 70 -26.59 -46.51 9.77
CA PRO A 70 -26.80 -45.56 8.68
C PRO A 70 -26.23 -46.16 7.40
N SER A 71 -27.07 -46.30 6.37
CA SER A 71 -26.66 -46.80 5.06
C SER A 71 -25.39 -46.06 4.63
N PRO A 72 -24.29 -46.76 4.29
CA PRO A 72 -23.04 -46.11 3.97
C PRO A 72 -23.27 -45.14 2.80
N ARG A 73 -22.98 -43.85 3.01
CA ARG A 73 -23.22 -42.78 2.02
C ARG A 73 -22.53 -43.05 0.66
N ARG A 74 -21.52 -43.93 0.63
CA ARG A 74 -20.83 -44.42 -0.57
C ARG A 74 -20.31 -45.85 -0.36
N ALA A 75 -20.90 -46.84 -1.03
CA ALA A 75 -20.32 -48.18 -1.11
C ALA A 75 -19.14 -48.17 -2.09
N ARG A 76 -18.11 -48.98 -1.81
CA ARG A 76 -16.94 -49.19 -2.67
C ARG A 76 -16.65 -50.68 -2.79
N PRO A 77 -16.31 -51.18 -3.99
CA PRO A 77 -16.03 -52.59 -4.22
C PRO A 77 -14.72 -53.02 -3.54
N GLU A 78 -14.69 -54.24 -3.00
CA GLU A 78 -13.52 -54.86 -2.36
C GLU A 78 -12.31 -54.93 -3.30
N SER A 79 -12.53 -55.10 -4.61
CA SER A 79 -11.46 -55.17 -5.63
C SER A 79 -10.52 -53.97 -5.62
N LEU A 80 -10.98 -52.80 -5.16
CA LEU A 80 -10.14 -51.60 -5.06
C LEU A 80 -9.14 -51.66 -3.90
N PHE A 81 -9.38 -52.51 -2.92
CA PHE A 81 -8.59 -52.62 -1.69
C PHE A 81 -7.79 -53.93 -1.62
N ARG A 82 -7.89 -54.77 -2.66
CA ARG A 82 -7.15 -56.02 -2.78
C ARG A 82 -6.17 -55.90 -3.95
N GLY A 83 -4.89 -56.11 -3.70
CA GLY A 83 -3.82 -56.05 -4.68
C GLY A 83 -3.42 -54.62 -5.05
N GLU A 84 -2.59 -54.51 -6.09
CA GLU A 84 -2.08 -53.25 -6.63
C GLU A 84 -2.29 -53.23 -8.15
N PRO A 85 -2.43 -52.05 -8.78
CA PRO A 85 -2.55 -51.94 -10.23
C PRO A 85 -1.30 -52.49 -10.91
N ARG A 86 -1.52 -53.28 -11.97
CA ARG A 86 -0.44 -53.85 -12.78
C ARG A 86 -0.38 -53.21 -14.14
N ALA A 87 0.83 -53.08 -14.68
CA ALA A 87 1.03 -52.60 -16.05
C ALA A 87 0.38 -53.55 -17.07
N SER A 88 0.55 -54.86 -16.90
CA SER A 88 -0.08 -55.89 -17.73
C SER A 88 -0.13 -57.25 -17.03
N GLY A 89 -0.92 -58.17 -17.59
CA GLY A 89 -0.96 -59.58 -17.20
C GLY A 89 -2.28 -60.00 -16.55
N ASP A 90 -2.43 -61.29 -16.31
CA ASP A 90 -3.56 -61.91 -15.63
C ASP A 90 -3.20 -62.45 -14.25
N GLU A 91 -4.14 -62.38 -13.32
CA GLU A 91 -3.97 -62.88 -11.95
C GLU A 91 -5.30 -63.38 -11.38
N LEU A 92 -5.22 -64.35 -10.47
CA LEU A 92 -6.34 -64.79 -9.64
C LEU A 92 -6.09 -64.30 -8.21
N VAL A 93 -6.95 -63.45 -7.68
CA VAL A 93 -6.82 -62.85 -6.35
C VAL A 93 -7.82 -63.50 -5.40
N THR A 94 -7.35 -63.95 -4.23
CA THR A 94 -8.22 -64.40 -3.15
C THR A 94 -8.86 -63.19 -2.47
N LEU A 95 -10.19 -63.23 -2.35
CA LEU A 95 -10.99 -62.21 -1.67
C LEU A 95 -11.48 -62.71 -0.31
N GLU A 96 -12.20 -61.88 0.43
CA GLU A 96 -12.91 -62.34 1.64
C GLU A 96 -13.94 -63.42 1.30
N GLU A 97 -14.67 -63.22 0.20
CA GLU A 97 -15.64 -64.17 -0.34
C GLU A 97 -15.27 -64.54 -1.78
N GLY A 98 -14.73 -65.75 -1.96
CA GLY A 98 -14.39 -66.30 -3.28
C GLY A 98 -13.10 -65.74 -3.88
N PHE A 99 -13.05 -65.72 -5.21
CA PHE A 99 -11.85 -65.42 -5.99
C PHE A 99 -12.19 -64.48 -7.15
N GLU A 100 -11.30 -63.55 -7.45
CA GLU A 100 -11.42 -62.63 -8.59
C GLU A 100 -10.29 -62.85 -9.59
N GLY A 101 -10.66 -63.20 -10.82
CA GLY A 101 -9.76 -63.17 -11.96
C GLY A 101 -9.67 -61.76 -12.51
N ARG A 102 -8.46 -61.28 -12.79
CA ARG A 102 -8.21 -59.93 -13.30
C ARG A 102 -7.30 -60.02 -14.50
N VAL A 103 -7.57 -59.21 -15.52
CA VAL A 103 -6.65 -58.98 -16.64
C VAL A 103 -6.32 -57.51 -16.72
N TRP A 104 -5.04 -57.19 -16.74
CA TRP A 104 -4.51 -55.83 -16.79
C TRP A 104 -3.86 -55.55 -18.14
N ARG A 105 -4.08 -54.33 -18.67
CA ARG A 105 -3.35 -53.76 -19.81
C ARG A 105 -3.20 -52.26 -19.62
N ASP A 106 -1.99 -51.75 -19.79
CA ASP A 106 -1.63 -50.33 -19.67
C ASP A 106 -2.10 -49.70 -18.34
N GLY A 107 -2.03 -50.46 -17.23
CA GLY A 107 -2.48 -49.98 -15.92
C GLY A 107 -4.00 -50.00 -15.70
N VAL A 108 -4.77 -50.55 -16.65
CA VAL A 108 -6.23 -50.68 -16.57
C VAL A 108 -6.62 -52.14 -16.45
N MET A 109 -7.50 -52.47 -15.50
CA MET A 109 -8.08 -53.81 -15.40
C MET A 109 -9.10 -53.99 -16.51
N THR A 110 -8.75 -54.59 -17.64
CA THR A 110 -9.61 -54.71 -18.81
C THR A 110 -10.72 -55.75 -18.66
N ALA A 111 -10.54 -56.73 -17.78
CA ALA A 111 -11.54 -57.75 -17.47
C ALA A 111 -11.46 -58.15 -15.99
N SER A 112 -12.62 -58.43 -15.40
CA SER A 112 -12.73 -58.99 -14.05
C SER A 112 -13.89 -59.97 -13.97
N CYS A 113 -13.65 -61.15 -13.44
CA CYS A 113 -14.65 -62.19 -13.21
C CYS A 113 -14.53 -62.73 -11.79
N TRP A 114 -15.67 -63.08 -11.18
CA TRP A 114 -15.72 -63.58 -9.81
C TRP A 114 -16.22 -65.02 -9.78
N TRP A 115 -15.61 -65.84 -8.93
CA TRP A 115 -16.03 -67.20 -8.66
C TRP A 115 -16.13 -67.46 -7.15
N PRO A 116 -17.10 -68.25 -6.68
CA PRO A 116 -17.21 -68.62 -5.26
C PRO A 116 -16.10 -69.58 -4.81
N GLN A 117 -15.50 -70.32 -5.73
CA GLN A 117 -14.42 -71.28 -5.50
C GLN A 117 -13.30 -71.05 -6.52
N VAL A 118 -12.13 -71.65 -6.32
CA VAL A 118 -11.02 -71.56 -7.29
C VAL A 118 -11.53 -72.09 -8.64
N PRO A 119 -11.46 -71.30 -9.73
CA PRO A 119 -11.96 -71.74 -11.03
C PRO A 119 -11.13 -72.91 -11.54
N SER A 120 -11.80 -73.84 -12.21
CA SER A 120 -11.15 -74.90 -12.97
C SER A 120 -10.33 -74.33 -14.13
N LEU A 121 -9.41 -75.13 -14.68
CA LEU A 121 -8.63 -74.74 -15.87
C LEU A 121 -9.53 -74.35 -17.06
N GLY A 122 -10.68 -75.01 -17.22
CA GLY A 122 -11.65 -74.71 -18.27
C GLY A 122 -12.27 -73.33 -18.10
N GLU A 123 -12.80 -73.04 -16.91
CA GLU A 123 -13.41 -71.73 -16.57
C GLU A 123 -12.39 -70.60 -16.66
N TRP A 124 -11.15 -70.85 -16.21
CA TRP A 124 -10.06 -69.89 -16.35
C TRP A 124 -9.76 -69.58 -17.82
N ASN A 125 -9.61 -70.61 -18.66
CA ASN A 125 -9.34 -70.44 -20.08
C ASN A 125 -10.50 -69.78 -20.84
N GLU A 126 -11.75 -69.97 -20.42
CA GLU A 126 -12.91 -69.26 -20.96
C GLU A 126 -12.84 -67.77 -20.64
N PHE A 127 -12.54 -67.42 -19.38
CA PHE A 127 -12.31 -66.03 -18.97
C PHE A 127 -11.15 -65.39 -19.75
N ARG A 128 -10.00 -66.08 -19.86
CA ARG A 128 -8.85 -65.60 -20.63
C ARG A 128 -9.20 -65.34 -22.09
N ARG A 129 -9.93 -66.27 -22.72
CA ARG A 129 -10.42 -66.11 -24.09
C ARG A 129 -11.32 -64.88 -24.23
N GLY A 130 -12.25 -64.68 -23.28
CA GLY A 130 -13.11 -63.49 -23.23
C GLY A 130 -12.33 -62.18 -23.11
N ALA A 131 -11.18 -62.21 -22.43
CA ALA A 131 -10.25 -61.08 -22.33
C ALA A 131 -9.28 -60.96 -23.52
N GLY A 132 -9.30 -61.89 -24.48
CA GLY A 132 -8.38 -61.93 -25.64
C GLY A 132 -6.97 -62.42 -25.30
N LEU A 133 -6.82 -63.28 -24.29
CA LEU A 133 -5.57 -63.95 -23.95
C LEU A 133 -5.57 -65.40 -24.47
N PRO A 134 -4.39 -65.98 -24.79
CA PRO A 134 -4.28 -67.39 -25.16
C PRO A 134 -4.61 -68.30 -23.95
N PRO A 135 -5.02 -69.56 -24.19
CA PRO A 135 -5.25 -70.52 -23.13
C PRO A 135 -3.95 -70.93 -22.42
N GLU A 136 -4.04 -71.29 -21.15
CA GLU A 136 -2.95 -71.88 -20.37
C GLU A 136 -3.07 -73.40 -20.27
N ALA A 137 -1.92 -74.03 -19.99
CA ALA A 137 -1.83 -75.44 -19.68
C ALA A 137 -2.07 -75.76 -18.20
N ALA A 138 -1.97 -74.78 -17.30
CA ALA A 138 -2.07 -74.96 -15.86
C ALA A 138 -3.18 -74.08 -15.25
N ALA A 139 -3.80 -74.58 -14.18
CA ALA A 139 -4.81 -73.83 -13.43
C ALA A 139 -4.17 -72.59 -12.78
N PRO A 140 -4.92 -71.49 -12.63
CA PRO A 140 -4.40 -70.27 -12.02
C PRO A 140 -4.05 -70.51 -10.55
N VAL A 141 -2.91 -69.97 -10.13
CA VAL A 141 -2.54 -69.98 -8.71
C VAL A 141 -3.17 -68.75 -8.04
N ALA A 142 -4.00 -69.00 -7.04
CA ALA A 142 -4.63 -67.92 -6.28
C ALA A 142 -3.58 -67.18 -5.43
N VAL A 143 -3.51 -65.87 -5.62
CA VAL A 143 -2.62 -64.98 -4.87
C VAL A 143 -3.43 -64.36 -3.73
N ALA A 144 -3.02 -64.65 -2.49
CA ALA A 144 -3.57 -63.99 -1.32
C ALA A 144 -3.09 -62.54 -1.27
N SER A 145 -4.02 -61.59 -1.34
CA SER A 145 -3.71 -60.18 -1.10
C SER A 145 -4.37 -59.72 0.20
N PRO A 146 -3.61 -59.13 1.14
CA PRO A 146 -4.21 -58.50 2.32
C PRO A 146 -5.14 -57.37 1.88
N LEU A 147 -6.13 -57.07 2.73
CA LEU A 147 -7.00 -55.93 2.54
C LEU A 147 -6.23 -54.66 2.90
N ALA A 148 -6.09 -53.74 1.95
CA ALA A 148 -5.43 -52.46 2.17
C ALA A 148 -6.42 -51.45 2.77
N ASP A 149 -5.89 -50.53 3.61
CA ASP A 149 -6.68 -49.44 4.17
C ASP A 149 -7.11 -48.39 3.13
N ARG A 150 -6.43 -48.38 1.97
CA ARG A 150 -6.64 -47.41 0.89
C ARG A 150 -6.86 -48.11 -0.43
N ALA A 151 -7.78 -47.55 -1.22
CA ALA A 151 -7.99 -48.01 -2.59
C ALA A 151 -6.74 -47.73 -3.42
N TRP A 152 -6.30 -48.69 -4.22
CA TRP A 152 -5.10 -48.56 -5.06
C TRP A 152 -5.24 -47.52 -6.18
N THR A 153 -6.46 -47.03 -6.44
CA THR A 153 -6.75 -45.89 -7.33
C THR A 153 -6.58 -44.52 -6.67
N THR A 154 -6.45 -44.48 -5.34
CA THR A 154 -6.27 -43.22 -4.63
C THR A 154 -4.92 -42.63 -5.05
N PRO A 155 -4.87 -41.39 -5.59
CA PRO A 155 -3.62 -40.79 -6.00
C PRO A 155 -2.64 -40.82 -4.83
N LYS A 156 -1.48 -41.48 -5.00
CA LYS A 156 -0.36 -41.30 -4.09
C LYS A 156 -0.06 -39.81 -4.08
N ALA A 157 0.00 -39.20 -2.90
CA ALA A 157 0.32 -37.77 -2.78
C ALA A 157 1.60 -37.52 -3.59
N ILE A 158 1.47 -36.77 -4.67
CA ILE A 158 2.60 -36.50 -5.57
C ILE A 158 3.64 -35.78 -4.73
N GLY A 159 4.82 -36.39 -4.60
CA GLY A 159 5.93 -35.76 -3.90
C GLY A 159 6.25 -34.42 -4.58
N VAL A 160 6.57 -33.40 -3.79
CA VAL A 160 6.82 -32.04 -4.26
C VAL A 160 7.76 -32.03 -5.50
N GLY A 161 8.76 -32.91 -5.54
CA GLY A 161 9.68 -33.07 -6.67
C GLY A 161 9.06 -33.55 -8.00
N GLU A 162 8.07 -34.46 -7.98
CA GLU A 162 7.38 -34.91 -9.20
C GLU A 162 6.40 -33.85 -9.72
N ALA A 163 5.80 -33.07 -8.82
CA ALA A 163 4.96 -31.92 -9.20
C ALA A 163 5.79 -30.84 -9.93
N PHE A 164 7.03 -30.60 -9.48
CA PHE A 164 7.97 -29.71 -10.18
C PHE A 164 8.38 -30.25 -11.55
N GLY A 165 8.59 -31.57 -11.69
CA GLY A 165 8.92 -32.18 -12.99
C GLY A 165 7.79 -32.08 -14.02
N ARG A 166 6.53 -32.27 -13.60
CA ARG A 166 5.35 -32.27 -14.49
C ARG A 166 4.84 -30.88 -14.87
N TYR A 167 5.07 -29.87 -14.02
CA TYR A 167 4.62 -28.48 -14.24
C TYR A 167 5.76 -27.47 -14.40
N GLY A 168 7.01 -27.92 -14.53
CA GLY A 168 8.19 -27.06 -14.56
C GLY A 168 8.12 -25.92 -15.59
N GLY A 169 7.58 -26.19 -16.79
CA GLY A 169 7.39 -25.16 -17.81
C GLY A 169 6.35 -24.10 -17.43
N MET A 170 5.26 -24.49 -16.77
CA MET A 170 4.20 -23.57 -16.34
C MET A 170 4.63 -22.77 -15.10
N LEU A 171 5.41 -23.39 -14.21
CA LEU A 171 6.00 -22.75 -13.05
C LEU A 171 7.11 -21.75 -13.43
N ALA A 172 7.91 -22.07 -14.46
CA ALA A 172 8.90 -21.13 -14.99
C ALA A 172 8.22 -19.88 -15.58
N LEU A 173 7.13 -20.06 -16.33
CA LEU A 173 6.32 -18.96 -16.85
C LEU A 173 5.68 -18.12 -15.74
N ALA A 174 5.17 -18.77 -14.69
CA ALA A 174 4.63 -18.08 -13.52
C ALA A 174 5.74 -17.31 -12.76
N ALA A 175 6.94 -17.88 -12.63
CA ALA A 175 8.09 -17.22 -12.00
C ALA A 175 8.54 -15.99 -12.80
N VAL A 176 8.58 -16.06 -14.13
CA VAL A 176 8.85 -14.91 -15.00
C VAL A 176 7.76 -13.85 -14.84
N GLY A 177 6.49 -14.26 -14.80
CA GLY A 177 5.36 -13.34 -14.56
C GLY A 177 5.47 -12.61 -13.23
N ILE A 178 5.74 -13.34 -12.14
CA ILE A 178 5.95 -12.77 -10.80
C ILE A 178 7.18 -11.85 -10.79
N GLY A 179 8.30 -12.27 -11.38
CA GLY A 179 9.50 -11.45 -11.48
C GLY A 179 9.25 -10.14 -12.22
N THR A 180 8.49 -10.20 -13.32
CA THR A 180 8.11 -9.02 -14.11
C THR A 180 7.21 -8.08 -13.29
N ALA A 181 6.22 -8.63 -12.58
CA ALA A 181 5.34 -7.85 -11.71
C ALA A 181 6.11 -7.12 -10.59
N VAL A 182 7.08 -7.80 -9.97
CA VAL A 182 7.95 -7.20 -8.93
C VAL A 182 8.80 -6.08 -9.51
N VAL A 183 9.43 -6.28 -10.67
CA VAL A 183 10.23 -5.23 -11.33
C VAL A 183 9.35 -4.04 -11.70
N CYS A 184 8.16 -4.27 -12.25
CA CYS A 184 7.21 -3.20 -12.55
C CYS A 184 6.79 -2.42 -11.28
N ALA A 185 6.53 -3.11 -10.16
CA ALA A 185 6.19 -2.46 -8.90
C ALA A 185 7.34 -1.59 -8.36
N LEU A 186 8.59 -2.07 -8.45
CA LEU A 186 9.77 -1.30 -8.06
C LEU A 186 9.96 -0.06 -8.94
N LEU A 187 9.75 -0.18 -10.26
CA LEU A 187 9.86 0.94 -11.19
C LEU A 187 8.78 2.02 -10.94
N VAL A 188 7.55 1.61 -10.63
CA VAL A 188 6.49 2.55 -10.23
C VAL A 188 6.88 3.29 -8.95
N GLY A 189 7.47 2.61 -7.97
CA GLY A 189 7.99 3.23 -6.75
C GLY A 189 9.06 4.29 -7.03
N VAL A 190 10.03 3.99 -7.91
CA VAL A 190 11.08 4.94 -8.31
C VAL A 190 10.49 6.16 -9.04
N LEU A 191 9.51 5.94 -9.91
CA LEU A 191 8.85 7.02 -10.64
C LEU A 191 8.06 7.93 -9.70
N ALA A 192 7.30 7.35 -8.76
CA ALA A 192 6.57 8.10 -7.74
C ALA A 192 7.51 8.95 -6.88
N LEU A 193 8.68 8.40 -6.51
CA LEU A 193 9.69 9.15 -5.76
C LEU A 193 10.23 10.33 -6.57
N LYS A 194 10.54 10.16 -7.86
CA LYS A 194 10.97 11.26 -8.74
C LYS A 194 9.91 12.36 -8.87
N VAL A 195 8.63 11.99 -9.01
CA VAL A 195 7.54 12.97 -9.08
C VAL A 195 7.43 13.74 -7.78
N SER A 196 7.58 13.07 -6.63
CA SER A 196 7.53 13.73 -5.32
C SER A 196 8.68 14.72 -5.10
N ILE A 197 9.89 14.40 -5.56
CA ILE A 197 11.05 15.31 -5.49
C ILE A 197 10.78 16.54 -6.36
N TRP A 198 10.28 16.34 -7.58
CA TRP A 198 9.97 17.46 -8.47
C TRP A 198 8.88 18.38 -7.93
N GLN A 199 7.87 17.82 -7.25
CA GLN A 199 6.85 18.61 -6.54
C GLN A 199 7.45 19.38 -5.36
N LEU A 200 8.32 18.76 -4.57
CA LEU A 200 9.00 19.44 -3.47
C LEU A 200 9.86 20.61 -3.95
N ASP A 201 10.63 20.42 -5.02
CA ASP A 201 11.48 21.47 -5.59
C ASP A 201 10.64 22.67 -6.06
N ARG A 202 9.46 22.39 -6.63
CA ARG A 202 8.51 23.43 -7.04
C ARG A 202 7.95 24.21 -5.85
N ASP A 203 7.57 23.52 -4.78
CA ASP A 203 7.07 24.14 -3.56
C ASP A 203 8.15 24.97 -2.85
N ILE A 204 9.41 24.51 -2.87
CA ILE A 204 10.56 25.27 -2.34
C ILE A 204 10.75 26.55 -3.14
N ALA A 205 10.76 26.48 -4.47
CA ALA A 205 10.94 27.65 -5.32
C ALA A 205 9.83 28.70 -5.10
N GLU A 206 8.58 28.27 -4.93
CA GLU A 206 7.46 29.17 -4.62
C GLU A 206 7.61 29.83 -3.24
N ARG A 207 8.06 29.07 -2.24
CA ARG A 207 8.31 29.60 -0.89
C ARG A 207 9.49 30.56 -0.85
N GLU A 208 10.58 30.26 -1.55
CA GLU A 208 11.73 31.16 -1.69
C GLU A 208 11.30 32.50 -2.27
N GLN A 209 10.47 32.51 -3.33
CA GLN A 209 9.95 33.75 -3.89
C GLN A 209 9.11 34.56 -2.89
N SER A 210 8.34 33.89 -2.02
CA SER A 210 7.58 34.58 -0.97
C SER A 210 8.48 35.17 0.12
N LEU A 211 9.55 34.46 0.50
CA LEU A 211 10.55 34.93 1.47
C LEU A 211 11.34 36.11 0.93
N GLU A 212 11.76 36.06 -0.34
CA GLU A 212 12.50 37.14 -1.00
C GLU A 212 11.67 38.43 -1.01
N ARG A 213 10.37 38.36 -1.31
CA ARG A 213 9.47 39.53 -1.23
C ARG A 213 9.39 40.12 0.19
N ILE A 214 9.38 39.27 1.22
CA ILE A 214 9.32 39.73 2.62
C ILE A 214 10.66 40.41 3.00
N ILE A 215 11.79 39.84 2.58
CA ILE A 215 13.12 40.41 2.82
C ILE A 215 13.26 41.75 2.09
N ASP A 216 12.88 41.82 0.82
CA ASP A 216 12.89 43.06 0.02
C ASP A 216 12.01 44.15 0.64
N ALA A 217 10.81 43.79 1.09
CA ALA A 217 9.91 44.72 1.76
C ALA A 217 10.51 45.24 3.09
N ARG A 218 11.16 44.35 3.86
CA ARG A 218 11.84 44.72 5.11
C ARG A 218 13.03 45.63 4.83
N ASP A 219 13.87 45.31 3.86
CA ASP A 219 15.02 46.12 3.49
C ASP A 219 14.60 47.48 2.93
N GLY A 220 13.53 47.51 2.14
CA GLY A 220 12.88 48.75 1.69
C GLY A 220 12.41 49.61 2.86
N ALA A 221 11.73 49.01 3.85
CA ALA A 221 11.28 49.72 5.05
C ALA A 221 12.46 50.25 5.89
N MET A 222 13.53 49.46 6.05
CA MET A 222 14.74 49.89 6.76
C MET A 222 15.44 51.06 6.05
N LYS A 223 15.58 50.99 4.71
CA LYS A 223 16.13 52.10 3.90
C LYS A 223 15.27 53.36 3.99
N ALA A 224 13.95 53.22 3.91
CA ALA A 224 13.02 54.34 4.03
C ALA A 224 13.12 55.01 5.42
N ARG A 225 13.21 54.21 6.48
CA ARG A 225 13.43 54.71 7.85
C ARG A 225 14.74 55.49 7.96
N ALA A 226 15.85 54.93 7.46
CA ALA A 226 17.14 55.62 7.47
C ALA A 226 17.11 56.95 6.69
N ALA A 227 16.41 57.00 5.56
CA ALA A 227 16.23 58.22 4.77
C ALA A 227 15.39 59.28 5.53
N ILE A 228 14.34 58.87 6.23
CA ILE A 228 13.54 59.75 7.09
C ILE A 228 14.40 60.31 8.23
N ASP A 229 15.14 59.46 8.92
CA ASP A 229 16.00 59.87 10.03
C ASP A 229 17.08 60.87 9.57
N ALA A 230 17.69 60.63 8.40
CA ALA A 230 18.61 61.57 7.77
C ALA A 230 17.95 62.92 7.42
N ARG A 231 16.70 62.90 6.94
CA ARG A 231 15.94 64.13 6.64
C ARG A 231 15.58 64.91 7.90
N ILE A 232 15.22 64.21 8.98
CA ILE A 232 14.94 64.82 10.28
C ILE A 232 16.22 65.42 10.88
N ALA A 233 17.37 64.76 10.71
CA ALA A 233 18.66 65.28 11.16
C ALA A 233 19.04 66.61 10.50
N MET A 234 18.67 66.80 9.22
CA MET A 234 18.88 68.07 8.50
C MET A 234 17.93 69.20 8.90
N ARG A 235 16.86 68.91 9.66
CA ARG A 235 15.89 69.94 10.08
C ARG A 235 16.47 70.75 11.25
N PRO A 236 16.50 72.10 11.17
CA PRO A 236 16.94 72.92 12.29
C PRO A 236 16.08 72.68 13.53
N PRO A 237 16.66 72.72 14.74
CA PRO A 237 16.02 72.30 16.00
C PRO A 237 14.81 73.16 16.43
N ALA A 238 14.59 74.32 15.81
CA ALA A 238 13.38 75.13 15.92
C ALA A 238 13.17 75.93 14.64
N GLY A 239 11.91 76.24 14.30
CA GLY A 239 11.62 77.15 13.19
C GLY A 239 11.99 78.59 13.56
N GLN A 240 12.55 79.37 12.63
CA GLN A 240 12.93 80.76 12.89
C GLN A 240 11.77 81.61 13.42
N VAL A 241 10.55 81.38 12.91
CA VAL A 241 9.32 82.05 13.38
C VAL A 241 8.97 81.67 14.82
N GLU A 242 9.18 80.41 15.21
CA GLU A 242 8.95 79.94 16.57
C GLU A 242 9.95 80.57 17.56
N LEU A 243 11.22 80.67 17.17
CA LEU A 243 12.26 81.33 17.97
C LEU A 243 11.99 82.82 18.13
N LEU A 244 11.59 83.52 17.07
CA LEU A 244 11.21 84.94 17.13
C LEU A 244 10.02 85.17 18.06
N ALA A 245 8.98 84.33 17.96
CA ALA A 245 7.82 84.40 18.85
C ALA A 245 8.21 84.16 20.32
N LEU A 246 9.02 83.13 20.60
CA LEU A 246 9.53 82.85 21.95
C LEU A 246 10.34 84.02 22.50
N VAL A 247 11.30 84.54 21.73
CA VAL A 247 12.14 85.68 22.16
C VAL A 247 11.32 86.92 22.46
N SER A 248 10.27 87.19 21.66
CA SER A 248 9.38 88.32 21.89
C SER A 248 8.61 88.24 23.22
N GLY A 249 8.31 87.03 23.71
CA GLY A 249 7.69 86.82 25.02
C GLY A 249 8.67 86.83 26.19
N LEU A 250 9.96 86.62 25.95
CA LEU A 250 11.00 86.54 26.99
C LEU A 250 11.63 87.88 27.33
N ILE A 251 11.54 88.87 26.44
CA ILE A 251 12.09 90.21 26.65
C ILE A 251 10.98 91.17 27.07
N SER A 252 11.04 91.60 28.32
CA SER A 252 10.13 92.59 28.89
C SER A 252 10.50 94.02 28.47
N GLY A 253 9.49 94.85 28.19
CA GLY A 253 9.67 96.29 27.93
C GLY A 253 9.66 96.66 26.44
N ASN A 254 9.91 97.94 26.16
CA ASN A 254 10.00 98.47 24.79
C ASN A 254 11.39 98.22 24.24
N TRP A 255 11.49 97.29 23.30
CA TRP A 255 12.74 96.98 22.60
C TRP A 255 12.50 96.93 21.10
N GLN A 256 13.56 97.16 20.32
CA GLN A 256 13.53 97.04 18.86
C GLN A 256 14.60 96.04 18.43
N LEU A 257 14.20 95.05 17.63
CA LEU A 257 15.14 94.13 17.00
C LEU A 257 15.93 94.88 15.94
N LEU A 258 17.26 94.95 16.09
CA LEU A 258 18.15 95.56 15.11
C LEU A 258 18.71 94.50 14.16
N GLU A 259 19.16 93.38 14.70
CA GLU A 259 19.78 92.33 13.91
C GLU A 259 19.46 90.94 14.47
N TRP A 260 19.18 90.00 13.56
CA TRP A 260 18.93 88.60 13.87
C TRP A 260 19.86 87.73 13.04
N LYS A 261 20.81 87.06 13.69
CA LYS A 261 21.75 86.15 13.06
C LYS A 261 21.61 84.76 13.66
N VAL A 262 21.58 83.77 12.79
CA VAL A 262 21.64 82.35 13.17
C VAL A 262 22.86 81.77 12.46
N PRO A 263 24.08 81.95 13.01
CA PRO A 263 25.31 81.56 12.32
C PRO A 263 25.43 80.06 12.08
N ASP A 264 24.84 79.26 12.97
CA ASP A 264 24.73 77.80 12.86
C ASP A 264 23.35 77.36 13.34
N ALA A 265 22.93 76.14 12.99
CA ALA A 265 21.64 75.57 13.37
C ALA A 265 21.40 75.51 14.89
N GLN A 266 22.44 75.68 15.71
CA GLN A 266 22.38 75.64 17.17
C GLN A 266 22.70 76.97 17.86
N THR A 267 23.07 78.03 17.14
CA THR A 267 23.51 79.30 17.75
C THR A 267 22.66 80.45 17.26
N LEU A 268 22.11 81.20 18.21
CA LEU A 268 21.36 82.44 17.97
C LEU A 268 22.20 83.63 18.46
N GLU A 269 22.36 84.63 17.60
CA GLU A 269 22.92 85.93 17.94
C GLU A 269 21.88 87.00 17.59
N MET A 270 21.49 87.78 18.58
CA MET A 270 20.47 88.82 18.43
C MET A 270 21.01 90.14 18.95
N THR A 271 20.84 91.19 18.16
CA THR A 271 21.11 92.57 18.59
C THR A 271 19.80 93.31 18.74
N ALA A 272 19.54 93.83 19.93
CA ALA A 272 18.34 94.60 20.24
C ALA A 272 18.70 95.98 20.79
N ARG A 273 17.85 96.98 20.50
CA ARG A 273 17.88 98.29 21.15
C ARG A 273 16.87 98.32 22.29
N MET A 274 17.28 98.71 23.48
CA MET A 274 16.46 98.73 24.68
C MET A 274 16.89 99.87 25.61
N ALA A 275 15.93 100.63 26.15
CA ALA A 275 16.19 101.64 27.16
C ALA A 275 16.54 100.97 28.50
N ASN A 276 17.72 101.29 29.05
CA ASN A 276 18.25 100.74 30.32
C ASN A 276 18.31 99.19 30.37
N PRO A 277 19.21 98.56 29.59
CA PRO A 277 19.30 97.11 29.55
C PRO A 277 19.85 96.52 30.86
N ASP A 278 19.18 95.48 31.38
CA ASP A 278 19.71 94.63 32.46
C ASP A 278 20.16 93.26 31.88
N PRO A 279 21.47 93.06 31.66
CA PRO A 279 21.99 91.81 31.11
C PRO A 279 21.65 90.58 31.94
N ARG A 280 21.56 90.71 33.27
CA ARG A 280 21.31 89.56 34.16
C ARG A 280 19.87 89.08 34.07
N ALA A 281 18.92 90.02 33.99
CA ALA A 281 17.51 89.70 33.81
C ALA A 281 17.25 89.00 32.47
N ILE A 282 17.89 89.45 31.40
CA ILE A 282 17.75 88.86 30.05
C ILE A 282 18.31 87.43 30.02
N VAL A 283 19.50 87.20 30.56
CA VAL A 283 20.11 85.86 30.63
C VAL A 283 19.22 84.91 31.44
N SER A 284 18.74 85.34 32.61
CA SER A 284 17.88 84.51 33.46
C SER A 284 16.53 84.19 32.82
N ALA A 285 15.92 85.13 32.08
CA ALA A 285 14.67 84.90 31.38
C ALA A 285 14.84 83.89 30.22
N TRP A 286 15.94 84.02 29.47
CA TRP A 286 16.23 83.15 28.35
C TRP A 286 16.61 81.72 28.78
N GLU A 287 17.45 81.57 29.80
CA GLU A 287 17.79 80.24 30.34
C GLU A 287 16.59 79.60 31.07
N GLY A 288 15.78 80.41 31.76
CA GLY A 288 14.55 79.95 32.42
C GLY A 288 13.48 79.41 31.46
N SER A 289 13.54 79.78 30.18
CA SER A 289 12.64 79.25 29.15
C SER A 289 12.84 77.76 28.84
N GLY A 290 13.99 77.19 29.21
CA GLY A 290 14.37 75.81 28.87
C GLY A 290 14.61 75.56 27.37
N ARG A 291 14.53 76.59 26.52
CA ARG A 291 14.75 76.52 25.06
C ARG A 291 16.13 77.05 24.64
N PHE A 292 16.82 77.74 25.54
CA PHE A 292 18.15 78.30 25.33
C PHE A 292 19.09 77.86 26.46
N SER A 293 20.37 77.71 26.15
CA SER A 293 21.44 77.39 27.09
C SER A 293 22.70 78.18 26.76
N ALA A 294 23.58 78.38 27.74
CA ALA A 294 24.79 79.19 27.59
C ALA A 294 24.48 80.58 27.04
N VAL A 295 23.53 81.28 27.67
CA VAL A 295 23.09 82.60 27.23
C VAL A 295 24.05 83.66 27.76
N THR A 296 24.58 84.49 26.88
CA THR A 296 25.43 85.63 27.24
C THR A 296 24.80 86.92 26.71
N ALA A 297 24.63 87.91 27.57
CA ALA A 297 24.16 89.24 27.18
C ALA A 297 25.28 90.27 27.43
N GLU A 298 25.68 90.98 26.40
CA GLU A 298 26.68 92.03 26.43
C GLU A 298 26.06 93.35 26.00
N ILE A 299 26.40 94.46 26.68
CA ILE A 299 26.00 95.80 26.24
C ILE A 299 26.80 96.11 24.97
N GLY A 300 26.09 96.41 23.89
CA GLY A 300 26.68 96.65 22.58
C GLY A 300 27.44 97.97 22.49
N ARG A 301 28.18 98.18 21.39
CA ARG A 301 29.00 99.37 21.16
C ARG A 301 28.19 100.66 20.97
N GLN A 302 26.89 100.55 20.71
CA GLN A 302 25.98 101.71 20.60
C GLN A 302 25.25 101.94 21.94
N PRO A 303 24.95 103.20 22.31
CA PRO A 303 24.10 103.49 23.46
C PRO A 303 22.76 102.74 23.31
N ASP A 304 22.26 102.19 24.41
CA ASP A 304 20.99 101.44 24.47
C ASP A 304 20.94 100.18 23.59
N SER A 305 22.08 99.56 23.27
CA SER A 305 22.14 98.30 22.52
C SER A 305 22.58 97.12 23.39
N VAL A 306 22.01 95.94 23.13
CA VAL A 306 22.39 94.67 23.77
C VAL A 306 22.58 93.62 22.69
N VAL A 307 23.68 92.87 22.80
CA VAL A 307 23.96 91.69 21.98
C VAL A 307 23.75 90.46 22.86
N VAL A 308 22.82 89.60 22.47
CA VAL A 308 22.51 88.34 23.15
C VAL A 308 22.96 87.18 22.27
N LYS A 309 23.78 86.30 22.82
CA LYS A 309 24.18 85.04 22.18
C LYS A 309 23.67 83.88 23.00
N ALA A 310 23.11 82.88 22.34
CA ALA A 310 22.52 81.73 23.01
C ALA A 310 22.65 80.45 22.16
N ARG A 311 22.76 79.30 22.83
CA ARG A 311 22.66 78.00 22.17
C ARG A 311 21.23 77.48 22.23
N ILE A 312 20.65 77.19 21.06
CA ILE A 312 19.27 76.71 20.91
C ILE A 312 19.20 75.23 21.28
N LEU A 313 18.30 74.89 22.22
CA LEU A 313 18.00 73.51 22.58
C LEU A 313 16.78 73.01 21.79
N ARG A 314 16.81 71.73 21.38
CA ARG A 314 15.65 71.10 20.74
C ARG A 314 14.51 70.96 21.75
N ALA A 315 13.29 71.27 21.33
CA ALA A 315 12.12 71.10 22.19
C ALA A 315 12.02 69.62 22.62
N PRO A 316 11.73 69.32 23.89
CA PRO A 316 11.41 67.96 24.26
C PRO A 316 10.22 67.49 23.43
N LEU A 317 10.33 66.32 22.81
CA LEU A 317 9.22 65.68 22.08
C LEU A 317 8.03 65.65 23.03
N ARG A 318 6.97 66.39 22.69
CA ARG A 318 5.70 66.34 23.41
C ARG A 318 5.28 64.87 23.44
N LYS A 319 5.36 64.22 24.61
CA LYS A 319 4.91 62.84 24.79
C LYS A 319 3.45 62.80 24.37
N GLY A 320 3.19 62.27 23.18
CA GLY A 320 1.84 62.02 22.70
C GLY A 320 1.18 61.04 23.66
N THR A 321 0.14 61.49 24.34
CA THR A 321 -0.82 60.62 25.02
C THR A 321 -1.41 59.69 23.96
N GLY A 322 -0.97 58.43 23.99
CA GLY A 322 -1.56 57.37 23.18
C GLY A 322 -3.02 57.16 23.55
N LYS A 323 -3.87 57.21 22.54
CA LYS A 323 -5.12 56.47 22.49
C LYS A 323 -5.00 55.48 21.34
#